data_AF-A0A5E4L5L4-F1
#
_entry.id   AF-A0A5E4L5L4-F1
#
_cell.length_a   1.000
_cell.length_b   1.000
_cell.length_c   1.000
_cell.angle_alpha   90.00
_cell.angle_beta   90.00
_cell.angle_gamma   90.00
#
_symmetry.space_group_name_H-M   'P 1'
#
loop_
_entity.id
_entity.type
_entity.pdbx_description
1 polymer ?
#
loop_
_entity_poly.entity_id
_entity_poly.type
_entity_poly.pdbx_seq_one_letter_code
_entity_poly.pdbx_strand_id
1 'polypeptide(L)'
;MSDIREARAIRYLLDAANDTAIIGPALEEGLYSMAIFHAQQASEKSAKACLSLLNILITDEHIYTDYLVKFVIPESKDLNKDFMKLLPDVNKLESYYIPSRYGVDRFGKIHYRKYDEKEVRDLCKSSVDFLELCFKFIEDKSGRIIPRRREELEQFFVDNYYKFIRELR
;
A
#
# COMPACT_ATOMS: atom_id res chain seq x y z
N MET A 1 -0.03 20.11 -10.93
CA MET A 1 -0.70 18.80 -10.78
C MET A 1 -2.18 19.07 -10.52
N SER A 2 -3.12 18.19 -10.91
CA SER A 2 -4.55 18.44 -10.61
C SER A 2 -4.86 18.05 -9.16
N ASP A 3 -5.53 18.94 -8.42
CA ASP A 3 -5.85 18.74 -7.00
C ASP A 3 -6.58 17.42 -6.71
N ILE A 4 -7.39 16.89 -7.64
CA ILE A 4 -8.09 15.60 -7.45
C ILE A 4 -7.15 14.39 -7.47
N ARG A 5 -6.04 14.45 -8.23
CA ARG A 5 -5.05 13.36 -8.30
C ARG A 5 -4.32 13.22 -6.97
N GLU A 6 -3.92 14.36 -6.43
CA GLU A 6 -3.27 14.43 -5.13
C GLU A 6 -4.25 14.01 -4.02
N ALA A 7 -5.49 14.51 -4.02
CA ALA A 7 -6.51 14.08 -3.06
C ALA A 7 -6.68 12.55 -3.02
N ARG A 8 -6.74 11.90 -4.19
CA ARG A 8 -6.80 10.43 -4.28
C ARG A 8 -5.54 9.77 -3.73
N ALA A 9 -4.35 10.30 -4.05
CA ALA A 9 -3.09 9.78 -3.55
C ALA A 9 -3.03 9.85 -2.01
N ILE A 10 -3.39 10.98 -1.42
CA ILE A 10 -3.43 11.16 0.05
C ILE A 10 -4.45 10.21 0.70
N ARG A 11 -5.63 10.03 0.10
CA ARG A 11 -6.63 9.07 0.60
C ARG A 11 -6.09 7.64 0.62
N TYR A 12 -5.41 7.21 -0.45
CA TYR A 12 -4.78 5.89 -0.51
C TYR A 12 -3.63 5.73 0.50
N LEU A 13 -2.80 6.76 0.71
CA LEU A 13 -1.78 6.74 1.76
C LEU A 13 -2.40 6.57 3.16
N LEU A 14 -3.51 7.26 3.42
CA LEU A 14 -4.24 7.11 4.68
C LEU A 14 -4.83 5.71 4.86
N ASP A 15 -5.37 5.12 3.79
CA ASP A 15 -5.85 3.74 3.83
C ASP A 15 -4.70 2.75 4.09
N ALA A 16 -3.53 2.97 3.49
CA ALA A 16 -2.34 2.17 3.74
C ALA A 16 -1.81 2.34 5.18
N ALA A 17 -1.83 3.56 5.72
CA ALA A 17 -1.47 3.83 7.11
C ALA A 17 -2.42 3.15 8.12
N ASN A 18 -3.70 3.01 7.77
CA ASN A 18 -4.64 2.24 8.57
C ASN A 18 -4.30 0.74 8.57
N ASP A 19 -3.89 0.17 7.44
CA ASP A 19 -3.45 -1.23 7.38
C ASP A 19 -2.17 -1.47 8.18
N THR A 20 -1.18 -0.58 8.11
CA THR A 20 0.08 -0.75 8.84
C THR A 20 -0.11 -0.72 10.36
N ALA A 21 -1.11 0.01 10.86
CA ALA A 21 -1.47 0.02 12.27
C ALA A 21 -1.93 -1.35 12.81
N ILE A 22 -2.39 -2.25 11.93
CA ILE A 22 -2.85 -3.61 12.29
C ILE A 22 -1.68 -4.61 12.29
N ILE A 23 -0.66 -4.39 11.46
CA ILE A 23 0.45 -5.32 11.25
C ILE A 23 1.17 -5.64 12.56
N GLY A 24 1.55 -4.62 13.35
CA GLY A 24 2.27 -4.80 14.61
C GLY A 24 1.53 -5.71 15.60
N PRO A 25 0.31 -5.35 16.03
CA PRO A 25 -0.50 -6.18 16.91
C PRO A 25 -0.72 -7.61 16.37
N ALA A 26 -0.96 -7.78 15.07
CA ALA A 26 -1.14 -9.10 14.47
C ALA A 26 0.14 -9.96 14.56
N LEU A 27 1.32 -9.37 14.42
CA LEU A 27 2.60 -10.07 14.58
C LEU A 27 2.90 -10.44 16.02
N GLU A 28 2.47 -9.62 16.99
CA GLU A 28 2.64 -9.88 18.43
C GLU A 28 1.77 -11.06 18.89
N GLU A 29 0.55 -11.15 18.38
CA GLU A 29 -0.41 -12.23 18.67
C GLU A 29 -0.19 -13.50 17.82
N GLY A 30 0.82 -13.53 16.95
CA GLY A 30 1.10 -14.67 16.06
C GLY A 30 0.05 -14.89 14.97
N LEU A 31 -0.79 -13.89 14.67
CA LEU A 31 -1.82 -13.90 13.63
C LEU A 31 -1.20 -13.62 12.25
N TYR A 32 -0.28 -14.49 11.82
CA TYR A 32 0.55 -14.26 10.64
C TYR A 32 -0.21 -14.08 9.32
N SER A 33 -1.33 -14.78 9.14
CA SER A 33 -2.19 -14.60 7.97
C SER A 33 -2.79 -13.19 7.92
N MET A 34 -3.18 -12.64 9.06
CA MET A 34 -3.71 -11.29 9.21
C MET A 34 -2.62 -10.24 8.97
N ALA A 35 -1.43 -10.43 9.57
CA ALA A 35 -0.29 -9.54 9.35
C ALA A 35 0.09 -9.46 7.87
N ILE A 36 0.20 -10.61 7.18
CA ILE A 36 0.50 -10.66 5.75
C ILE A 36 -0.61 -10.05 4.89
N PHE A 37 -1.87 -10.27 5.24
CA PHE A 37 -2.98 -9.67 4.51
C PHE A 37 -2.91 -8.14 4.56
N HIS A 38 -2.72 -7.56 5.75
CA HIS A 38 -2.62 -6.11 5.90
C HIS A 38 -1.31 -5.55 5.31
N ALA A 39 -0.20 -6.29 5.36
CA ALA A 39 1.02 -5.92 4.63
C ALA A 39 0.78 -5.85 3.12
N GLN A 40 0.04 -6.80 2.54
CA GLN A 40 -0.32 -6.77 1.12
C GLN A 40 -1.23 -5.58 0.81
N GLN A 41 -2.26 -5.32 1.63
CA GLN A 41 -3.17 -4.19 1.44
C GLN A 41 -2.45 -2.83 1.53
N ALA A 42 -1.55 -2.68 2.51
CA ALA A 42 -0.72 -1.50 2.65
C ALA A 42 0.13 -1.27 1.39
N SER A 43 0.77 -2.31 0.86
CA SER A 43 1.56 -2.20 -0.38
C SER A 43 0.70 -1.84 -1.59
N GLU A 44 -0.45 -2.50 -1.78
CA GLU A 44 -1.36 -2.23 -2.90
C GLU A 44 -1.87 -0.78 -2.87
N LYS A 45 -2.32 -0.30 -1.71
CA LYS A 45 -2.82 1.07 -1.55
C LYS A 45 -1.70 2.10 -1.71
N SER A 46 -0.50 1.83 -1.20
CA SER A 46 0.69 2.68 -1.42
C SER A 46 1.01 2.82 -2.91
N ALA A 47 0.95 1.72 -3.66
CA ALA A 47 1.16 1.75 -5.11
C ALA A 47 0.05 2.54 -5.83
N LYS A 48 -1.21 2.31 -5.46
CA LYS A 48 -2.37 3.06 -5.98
C LYS A 48 -2.27 4.56 -5.68
N ALA A 49 -1.64 4.95 -4.57
CA ALA A 49 -1.38 6.35 -4.26
C ALA A 49 -0.43 6.98 -5.31
N CYS A 50 0.72 6.36 -5.56
CA CYS A 50 1.67 6.83 -6.58
C CYS A 50 1.05 6.87 -7.98
N LEU A 51 0.29 5.84 -8.35
CA LEU A 51 -0.37 5.74 -9.65
C LEU A 51 -1.47 6.80 -9.82
N SER A 52 -2.25 7.06 -8.77
CA SER A 52 -3.29 8.10 -8.79
C SER A 52 -2.71 9.48 -9.06
N LEU A 53 -1.51 9.76 -8.52
CA LEU A 53 -0.77 10.99 -8.78
C LEU A 53 -0.43 11.15 -10.27
N LEU A 54 -0.11 10.03 -10.92
CA LEU A 54 0.13 9.93 -12.36
C LEU A 54 -1.17 9.83 -13.19
N ASN A 55 -2.34 10.01 -12.57
CA ASN A 55 -3.67 9.91 -13.19
C ASN A 55 -4.04 8.50 -13.67
N ILE A 56 -3.48 7.47 -13.06
CA ILE A 56 -3.74 6.07 -13.37
C ILE A 56 -4.59 5.49 -12.23
N LEU A 57 -5.80 5.05 -12.55
CA LEU A 57 -6.70 4.38 -11.60
C LEU A 57 -6.78 2.90 -11.98
N ILE A 58 -6.26 2.04 -11.10
CA ILE A 58 -6.41 0.59 -11.23
C ILE A 58 -7.69 0.21 -10.49
N THR A 59 -8.65 -0.32 -11.23
CA THR A 59 -9.99 -0.69 -10.73
C THR A 59 -10.20 -2.19 -10.73
N ASP A 60 -9.59 -2.91 -11.69
CA ASP A 60 -9.61 -4.36 -11.79
C ASP A 60 -8.17 -4.91 -11.86
N GLU A 61 -7.99 -6.09 -11.26
CA GLU A 61 -6.75 -6.88 -11.13
C GLU A 61 -5.75 -6.42 -10.04
N HIS A 62 -5.42 -7.36 -9.14
CA HIS A 62 -4.39 -7.23 -8.10
C HIS A 62 -2.98 -7.39 -8.70
N ILE A 63 -2.68 -6.64 -9.76
CA ILE A 63 -1.36 -6.63 -10.43
C ILE A 63 -0.81 -5.21 -10.40
N TYR A 64 -0.74 -4.62 -9.21
CA TYR A 64 -0.24 -3.27 -9.01
C TYR A 64 1.28 -3.19 -9.24
N THR A 65 2.02 -4.30 -9.10
CA THR A 65 3.48 -4.32 -9.30
C THR A 65 3.90 -4.09 -10.75
N ASP A 66 3.17 -4.63 -11.74
CA ASP A 66 3.44 -4.36 -13.16
C ASP A 66 3.23 -2.87 -13.50
N TYR A 67 2.21 -2.25 -12.91
CA TYR A 67 1.96 -0.83 -13.07
C TYR A 67 3.01 0.04 -12.38
N LEU A 68 3.55 -0.38 -11.24
CA LEU A 68 4.69 0.31 -10.61
C LEU A 68 5.88 0.33 -11.55
N VAL A 69 6.27 -0.83 -12.08
CA VAL A 69 7.41 -0.96 -13.01
C VAL A 69 7.20 -0.13 -14.26
N LYS A 70 5.99 -0.13 -14.82
CA LYS A 70 5.67 0.57 -16.06
C LYS A 70 5.55 2.08 -15.91
N PHE A 71 5.04 2.58 -14.77
CA PHE A 71 4.63 3.98 -14.65
C PHE A 71 5.30 4.74 -13.50
N VAL A 72 5.49 4.12 -12.33
CA VAL A 72 6.01 4.82 -11.15
C VAL A 72 7.54 4.82 -11.12
N ILE A 73 8.16 3.67 -11.32
CA ILE A 73 9.62 3.50 -11.26
C ILE A 73 10.36 4.38 -12.30
N PRO A 74 9.90 4.51 -13.56
CA PRO A 74 10.52 5.43 -14.53
C PRO A 74 10.43 6.90 -14.11
N GLU A 75 9.38 7.26 -13.38
CA GLU A 75 9.11 8.63 -12.92
C GLU A 75 9.77 8.97 -11.58
N SER A 76 10.41 7.99 -10.92
CA SER A 76 10.87 8.08 -9.52
C SER A 76 12.27 8.69 -9.33
N LYS A 77 13.01 8.99 -10.41
CA LYS A 77 14.34 9.62 -10.37
C LYS A 77 15.30 8.91 -9.39
N ASP A 78 15.76 9.60 -8.34
CA ASP A 78 16.72 9.08 -7.36
C ASP A 78 16.14 7.94 -6.51
N LEU A 79 14.81 7.87 -6.38
CA LEU A 79 14.11 6.80 -5.66
C LEU A 79 14.04 5.48 -6.45
N ASN A 80 14.45 5.47 -7.73
CA ASN A 80 14.36 4.29 -8.61
C ASN A 80 15.02 3.05 -8.01
N LYS A 81 16.24 3.22 -7.46
CA LYS A 81 16.99 2.12 -6.84
C LYS A 81 16.27 1.54 -5.62
N ASP A 82 15.65 2.40 -4.82
CA ASP A 82 14.92 1.98 -3.62
C ASP A 82 13.65 1.22 -4.01
N PHE A 83 12.94 1.67 -5.05
CA PHE A 83 11.79 0.94 -5.59
C PHE A 83 12.21 -0.44 -6.11
N MET A 84 13.27 -0.50 -6.92
CA MET A 84 13.78 -1.76 -7.46
C MET A 84 14.25 -2.73 -6.37
N LYS A 85 14.78 -2.20 -5.25
CA LYS A 85 15.19 -3.01 -4.11
C LYS A 85 14.01 -3.66 -3.38
N LEU A 86 12.90 -2.94 -3.21
CA LEU A 86 11.71 -3.44 -2.51
C LEU A 86 10.76 -4.25 -3.40
N LEU A 87 10.86 -4.07 -4.73
CA LEU A 87 9.96 -4.69 -5.70
C LEU A 87 9.82 -6.22 -5.55
N PRO A 88 10.87 -7.02 -5.29
CA PRO A 88 10.72 -8.46 -5.10
C PRO A 88 9.78 -8.83 -3.95
N ASP A 89 9.87 -8.13 -2.81
CA ASP A 89 9.02 -8.40 -1.65
C ASP A 89 7.59 -7.93 -1.87
N VAL A 90 7.42 -6.78 -2.53
CA VAL A 90 6.11 -6.24 -2.89
C VAL A 90 5.39 -7.15 -3.89
N ASN A 91 6.11 -7.67 -4.89
CA ASN A 91 5.57 -8.65 -5.84
C ASN A 91 5.20 -9.96 -5.12
N LYS A 92 6.01 -10.40 -4.17
CA LYS A 92 5.68 -11.55 -3.33
C LYS A 92 4.42 -11.30 -2.50
N LEU A 93 4.27 -10.13 -1.88
CA LEU A 93 3.09 -9.72 -1.12
C LEU A 93 1.81 -9.74 -1.98
N GLU A 94 1.89 -9.26 -3.22
CA GLU A 94 0.76 -9.29 -4.17
C GLU A 94 0.11 -10.69 -4.30
N SER A 95 0.93 -11.75 -4.30
CA SER A 95 0.45 -13.14 -4.36
C SER A 95 -0.34 -13.61 -3.12
N TYR A 96 -0.27 -12.87 -2.01
CA TYR A 96 -0.93 -13.23 -0.75
C TYR A 96 -2.38 -12.71 -0.64
N TYR A 97 -2.91 -11.93 -1.58
CA TYR A 97 -4.25 -11.33 -1.47
C TYR A 97 -5.37 -12.33 -1.15
N ILE A 98 -5.46 -13.45 -1.89
CA ILE A 98 -6.49 -14.48 -1.66
C ILE A 98 -6.06 -15.49 -0.59
N PRO A 99 -4.85 -16.10 -0.68
CA PRO A 99 -4.49 -17.21 0.21
C PRO A 99 -4.35 -16.82 1.68
N SER A 100 -4.19 -15.54 2.00
CA SER A 100 -4.14 -15.05 3.38
C SER A 100 -5.49 -14.98 4.09
N ARG A 101 -6.59 -14.97 3.32
CA ARG A 101 -7.95 -14.82 3.86
C ARG A 101 -8.77 -16.09 3.82
N TYR A 102 -8.57 -16.91 2.79
CA TYR A 102 -9.42 -18.06 2.53
C TYR A 102 -8.60 -19.34 2.53
N GLY A 103 -8.89 -20.21 3.50
CA GLY A 103 -8.41 -21.59 3.50
C GLY A 103 -9.19 -22.51 2.54
N VAL A 104 -10.17 -21.98 1.81
CA VAL A 104 -10.96 -22.72 0.81
C VAL A 104 -10.99 -21.91 -0.48
N ASP A 105 -10.63 -22.52 -1.60
CA ASP A 105 -10.68 -21.83 -2.90
C ASP A 105 -12.08 -21.86 -3.54
N ARG A 106 -12.21 -21.16 -4.68
CA ARG A 106 -13.47 -21.08 -5.43
C ARG A 106 -14.01 -22.44 -5.93
N PHE A 107 -13.20 -23.49 -5.90
CA PHE A 107 -13.58 -24.84 -6.29
C PHE A 107 -13.87 -25.73 -5.07
N GLY A 108 -13.85 -25.17 -3.86
CA GLY A 108 -14.09 -25.91 -2.61
C GLY A 108 -12.87 -26.70 -2.11
N LYS A 109 -11.69 -26.52 -2.70
CA LYS A 109 -10.48 -27.21 -2.22
C LYS A 109 -9.98 -26.54 -0.95
N ILE A 110 -9.65 -27.36 0.05
CA ILE A 110 -9.11 -26.92 1.33
C ILE A 110 -7.60 -26.76 1.23
N HIS A 111 -7.10 -25.59 1.64
CA HIS A 111 -5.71 -25.21 1.66
C HIS A 111 -5.28 -24.94 3.09
N TYR A 112 -4.25 -25.64 3.56
CA TYR A 112 -3.58 -25.31 4.81
C TYR A 112 -2.23 -24.66 4.48
N ARG A 113 -2.03 -23.44 4.98
CA ARG A 113 -0.77 -22.72 4.85
C ARG A 113 -0.16 -22.51 6.23
N LYS A 114 1.02 -23.09 6.43
CA LYS A 114 1.88 -22.72 7.56
C LYS A 114 2.69 -21.48 7.16
N TYR A 115 2.68 -20.49 8.02
CA TYR A 115 3.46 -19.27 7.84
C TYR A 115 4.80 -19.39 8.57
N ASP A 116 5.88 -19.03 7.89
CA ASP A 116 7.18 -18.85 8.52
C ASP A 116 7.23 -17.46 9.17
N GLU A 117 7.45 -17.41 10.49
CA GLU A 117 7.40 -16.15 11.23
C GLU A 117 8.43 -15.14 10.73
N LYS A 118 9.65 -15.59 10.43
CA LYS A 118 10.73 -14.71 9.97
C LYS A 118 10.37 -14.09 8.63
N GLU A 119 9.93 -14.91 7.68
CA GLU A 119 9.47 -14.45 6.37
C GLU A 119 8.33 -13.44 6.50
N VAL A 120 7.36 -13.71 7.37
CA VAL A 120 6.21 -12.82 7.58
C VAL A 120 6.66 -11.47 8.12
N ARG A 121 7.55 -11.46 9.12
CA ARG A 121 8.11 -10.23 9.67
C ARG A 121 8.90 -9.44 8.64
N ASP A 122 9.72 -10.11 7.84
CA ASP A 122 10.52 -9.49 6.77
C ASP A 122 9.60 -8.84 5.71
N LEU A 123 8.57 -9.55 5.25
CA LEU A 123 7.60 -9.02 4.27
C LEU A 123 6.79 -7.85 4.84
N CYS A 124 6.35 -7.94 6.10
CA CYS A 124 5.64 -6.86 6.79
C CYS A 124 6.50 -5.61 6.89
N LYS A 125 7.80 -5.77 7.21
CA LYS A 125 8.76 -4.66 7.23
C LYS A 125 8.91 -4.05 5.84
N SER A 126 9.13 -4.86 4.81
CA SER A 126 9.26 -4.37 3.43
C SER A 126 8.01 -3.61 2.96
N SER A 127 6.82 -4.00 3.40
CA SER A 127 5.58 -3.25 3.14
C SER A 127 5.57 -1.86 3.78
N VAL A 128 6.02 -1.74 5.03
CA VAL A 128 6.14 -0.45 5.74
C VAL A 128 7.22 0.44 5.08
N ASP A 129 8.37 -0.13 4.75
CA ASP A 129 9.43 0.59 4.03
C ASP A 129 8.95 1.06 2.65
N PHE A 130 8.13 0.26 1.97
CA PHE A 130 7.52 0.61 0.70
C PHE A 130 6.49 1.75 0.82
N LEU A 131 5.67 1.75 1.88
CA LEU A 131 4.77 2.87 2.18
C LEU A 131 5.56 4.18 2.35
N GLU A 132 6.65 4.18 3.12
CA GLU A 132 7.49 5.37 3.29
C GLU A 132 8.12 5.82 1.96
N LEU A 133 8.53 4.89 1.12
CA LEU A 133 9.02 5.21 -0.22
C LEU A 133 7.94 5.87 -1.10
N CYS A 134 6.69 5.39 -1.00
CA CYS A 134 5.55 5.99 -1.68
C CYS A 134 5.22 7.39 -1.15
N PHE A 135 5.34 7.65 0.16
CA PHE A 135 5.27 9.00 0.70
C PHE A 135 6.30 9.91 0.02
N LYS A 136 7.58 9.54 0.05
CA LYS A 136 8.66 10.33 -0.58
C LYS A 136 8.41 10.62 -2.06
N PHE A 137 7.97 9.61 -2.82
CA PHE A 137 7.63 9.81 -4.23
C PHE A 137 6.53 10.87 -4.42
N ILE A 138 5.49 10.83 -3.59
CA ILE A 138 4.37 11.78 -3.68
C ILE A 138 4.83 13.17 -3.24
N GLU A 139 5.64 13.29 -2.19
CA GLU A 139 6.23 14.56 -1.75
C GLU A 139 7.12 15.19 -2.84
N ASP A 140 8.00 14.40 -3.45
CA ASP A 140 8.89 14.83 -4.54
C ASP A 140 8.10 15.37 -5.75
N LYS A 141 6.95 14.75 -6.05
CA LYS A 141 6.12 15.13 -7.20
C LYS A 141 5.15 16.28 -6.88
N SER A 142 4.66 16.37 -5.63
CA SER A 142 3.72 17.41 -5.19
C SER A 142 4.40 18.69 -4.69
N GLY A 143 5.64 18.59 -4.23
CA GLY A 143 6.36 19.67 -3.54
C GLY A 143 5.82 19.95 -2.14
N ARG A 144 5.05 19.03 -1.55
CA ARG A 144 4.45 19.16 -0.22
C ARG A 144 5.00 18.12 0.73
N ILE A 145 5.18 18.50 1.99
CA ILE A 145 5.49 17.56 3.07
C ILE A 145 4.18 16.96 3.57
N ILE A 146 4.12 15.64 3.66
CA ILE A 146 2.93 14.89 4.04
C ILE A 146 3.16 14.26 5.42
N PRO A 147 2.23 14.43 6.39
CA PRO A 147 2.38 13.79 7.70
C PRO A 147 2.38 12.26 7.62
N ARG A 148 3.24 11.61 8.41
CA ARG A 148 3.29 10.14 8.53
C ARG A 148 2.35 9.59 9.59
N ARG A 149 2.05 10.38 10.62
CA ARG A 149 1.13 9.96 11.68
C ARG A 149 -0.28 9.94 11.14
N ARG A 150 -1.00 8.84 11.36
CA ARG A 150 -2.33 8.57 10.82
C ARG A 150 -3.32 9.70 11.10
N GLU A 151 -3.36 10.19 12.34
CA GLU A 151 -4.27 11.26 12.75
C GLU A 151 -3.93 12.59 12.07
N GLU A 152 -2.64 12.89 11.92
CA GLU A 152 -2.16 14.11 11.26
C GLU A 152 -2.39 14.04 9.75
N LEU A 153 -2.24 12.85 9.14
CA LEU A 153 -2.51 12.61 7.73
C LEU A 153 -4.00 12.72 7.41
N GLU A 154 -4.86 12.23 8.30
CA GLU A 154 -6.31 12.40 8.19
C GLU A 154 -6.72 13.87 8.26
N GLN A 155 -6.19 14.62 9.25
CA GLN A 155 -6.44 16.05 9.34
C GLN A 155 -5.93 16.80 8.10
N PHE A 156 -4.71 16.48 7.64
CA PHE A 156 -4.15 17.04 6.41
C PHE A 156 -5.05 16.77 5.19
N PHE A 157 -5.57 15.55 5.06
CA PHE A 157 -6.47 15.18 3.98
C PHE A 157 -7.76 16.01 3.99
N VAL A 158 -8.40 16.13 5.16
CA VAL A 158 -9.64 16.91 5.32
C VAL A 158 -9.38 18.39 5.02
N ASP A 159 -8.37 19.00 5.64
CA ASP A 159 -8.11 20.44 5.52
C ASP A 159 -7.78 20.86 4.08
N ASN A 160 -7.03 20.03 3.36
CA ASN A 160 -6.53 20.38 2.02
C ASN A 160 -7.47 19.93 0.89
N TYR A 161 -8.28 18.90 1.11
CA TYR A 161 -9.03 18.24 0.03
C TYR A 161 -10.53 18.06 0.32
N TYR A 162 -11.09 18.75 1.32
CA TYR A 162 -12.52 18.68 1.68
C TYR A 162 -13.48 18.79 0.49
N LYS A 163 -13.16 19.62 -0.52
CA LYS A 163 -13.98 19.82 -1.73
C LYS A 163 -14.18 18.55 -2.57
N PHE A 164 -13.34 17.52 -2.37
CA PHE A 164 -13.43 16.24 -3.07
C PHE A 164 -14.01 15.12 -2.19
N ILE A 165 -14.20 15.38 -0.90
CA ILE A 165 -14.75 14.42 0.04
C ILE A 165 -16.26 14.40 -0.12
N ARG A 166 -16.84 13.20 -0.21
CA ARG A 166 -18.28 12.98 -0.18
C ARG A 166 -18.59 12.09 1.00
N GLU A 167 -19.52 12.53 1.84
CA GLU A 167 -20.05 11.67 2.89
C GLU A 167 -20.87 10.54 2.25
N LEU A 168 -20.51 9.30 2.58
CA LEU A 168 -21.36 8.15 2.28
C LEU A 168 -22.53 8.22 3.27
N ARG A 169 -23.72 8.50 2.75
CA ARG A 169 -24.99 8.39 3.49
C ARG A 169 -25.47 6.95 3.51
#